data_AF-A0A286NVU5-F1
#
_entry.id   AF-A0A286NVU5-F1
#
_cell.length_a   1.000
_cell.length_b   1.000
_cell.length_c   1.000
_cell.angle_alpha   90.00
_cell.angle_beta   90.00
_cell.angle_gamma   90.00
#
_symmetry.space_group_name_H-M   'P 1'
#
loop_
_entity.id
_entity.type
_entity.pdbx_description
1 polymer ?
#
loop_
_entity_poly.entity_id
_entity_poly.type
_entity_poly.pdbx_seq_one_letter_code
_entity_poly.pdbx_strand_id
1 'polypeptide(L)'
;MTVPSPLDIAITRYVIPLDIKLRAKFQGLNARVFTSPRLKRKGHFSSPKCGYLVIDIEAQLDQIDGVIESARHSRPRLLILLGILSFLSGHSFDVGDPEESSCSIIPQRRRWKNLSLKAEAFFINGQDRTRHLLQLLQVLASDQENTLRLTASLLDRWRKALFLEHQGDSSTAFLEDCFLAYFHVLELLANYRQKEQSVEAKQKLDSFLRELLDSTLKLRGEHLEQSIRRWSGQFDPLMAATQSAGSKIKYILERYGLLDLKTDALIDQLVKVRNAIAHGQQGYRRSVLWPVPAFFPLHSDVGAFLDFVKILSARSISAQLGMDTWDQEWRELHDELHPPADVVSSFIQNQAFRPLSPGDFIQGRVDGVRPSSITWLYIDGRLKLSALEQALQEVLMHSRPTERLVNELFLAAVILADSSNKALAACCQRLVLLATEKDWSGFSNTKDALRTLEFQGRAPTWFRNWLTERSLRALMPPIHED
;
A
#
# COMPACT_ATOMS: atom_id res chain seq x y z
N MET A 1 -25.12 -11.71 -43.60
CA MET A 1 -24.31 -12.22 -42.48
C MET A 1 -23.55 -13.42 -42.99
N THR A 2 -22.24 -13.30 -43.17
CA THR A 2 -21.37 -14.41 -43.56
C THR A 2 -21.10 -15.27 -42.34
N VAL A 3 -21.49 -16.55 -42.40
CA VAL A 3 -21.13 -17.54 -41.38
C VAL A 3 -19.61 -17.71 -41.42
N PRO A 4 -18.89 -17.49 -40.31
CA PRO A 4 -17.43 -17.65 -40.28
C PRO A 4 -17.03 -19.11 -40.50
N SER A 5 -15.90 -19.29 -41.17
CA SER A 5 -15.29 -20.60 -41.43
C SER A 5 -14.60 -21.13 -40.15
N PRO A 6 -14.44 -22.46 -39.98
CA PRO A 6 -13.88 -23.15 -38.79
C PRO A 6 -12.50 -22.70 -38.26
N LEU A 7 -11.87 -21.70 -38.88
CA LEU A 7 -10.51 -21.23 -38.63
C LEU A 7 -10.37 -19.70 -38.72
N ASP A 8 -11.48 -18.96 -38.68
CA ASP A 8 -11.44 -17.51 -38.79
C ASP A 8 -10.84 -16.87 -37.53
N ILE A 9 -9.93 -15.93 -37.77
CA ILE A 9 -9.24 -15.18 -36.73
C ILE A 9 -9.89 -13.82 -36.67
N ALA A 10 -10.28 -13.41 -35.47
CA ALA A 10 -10.84 -12.10 -35.24
C ALA A 10 -9.87 -11.21 -34.45
N ILE A 11 -9.91 -9.92 -34.75
CA ILE A 11 -9.28 -8.89 -33.95
C ILE A 11 -10.39 -8.10 -33.24
N THR A 12 -10.28 -8.01 -31.92
CA THR A 12 -11.03 -7.06 -31.12
C THR A 12 -10.14 -5.87 -30.79
N ARG A 13 -10.57 -4.68 -31.18
CA ARG A 13 -9.90 -3.40 -30.91
C ARG A 13 -10.63 -2.67 -29.79
N TYR A 14 -9.88 -2.19 -28.81
CA TYR A 14 -10.33 -1.31 -27.75
C TYR A 14 -9.58 0.02 -27.84
N VAL A 15 -10.30 1.13 -27.67
CA VAL A 15 -9.76 2.49 -27.73
C VAL A 15 -10.11 3.23 -26.46
N ILE A 16 -9.10 3.56 -25.67
CA ILE A 16 -9.24 4.21 -24.36
C ILE A 16 -8.70 5.64 -24.44
N PRO A 17 -9.48 6.68 -24.10
CA PRO A 17 -8.98 8.04 -24.00
C PRO A 17 -8.00 8.15 -22.82
N LEU A 18 -6.93 8.92 -22.99
CA LEU A 18 -5.92 9.10 -21.95
C LEU A 18 -6.04 10.46 -21.27
N ASP A 19 -5.98 10.43 -19.94
CA ASP A 19 -5.79 11.57 -19.04
C ASP A 19 -4.35 11.66 -18.52
N ILE A 20 -3.60 10.56 -18.53
CA ILE A 20 -2.16 10.51 -18.20
C ILE A 20 -1.25 10.55 -19.43
N LYS A 21 -0.01 11.05 -19.26
CA LYS A 21 1.02 11.03 -20.31
C LYS A 21 1.62 9.62 -20.44
N LEU A 22 0.96 8.76 -21.20
CA LEU A 22 1.42 7.42 -21.54
C LEU A 22 1.92 7.38 -23.00
N ARG A 23 3.07 6.76 -23.23
CA ARG A 23 3.54 6.34 -24.55
C ARG A 23 3.81 4.85 -24.52
N ALA A 24 2.99 4.07 -25.21
CA ALA A 24 3.14 2.62 -25.31
C ALA A 24 3.31 2.20 -26.76
N LYS A 25 4.16 1.20 -27.00
CA LYS A 25 4.26 0.44 -28.26
C LYS A 25 4.88 -0.92 -27.96
N PHE A 26 4.03 -1.93 -27.79
CA PHE A 26 4.47 -3.29 -27.49
C PHE A 26 3.53 -4.35 -28.05
N GLN A 27 4.02 -5.59 -28.06
CA GLN A 27 3.38 -6.76 -28.63
C GLN A 27 3.67 -7.97 -27.74
N GLY A 28 2.63 -8.74 -27.43
CA GLY A 28 2.70 -9.92 -26.57
C GLY A 28 1.30 -10.41 -26.20
N LEU A 29 1.19 -11.64 -25.70
CA LEU A 29 -0.09 -12.22 -25.25
C LEU A 29 -1.19 -12.21 -26.33
N ASN A 30 -0.82 -12.41 -27.61
CA ASN A 30 -1.71 -12.25 -28.77
C ASN A 30 -2.35 -10.85 -28.90
N ALA A 31 -1.64 -9.82 -28.45
CA ALA A 31 -2.09 -8.45 -28.51
C ALA A 31 -1.03 -7.49 -29.06
N ARG A 32 -1.49 -6.37 -29.60
CA ARG A 32 -0.70 -5.19 -29.93
C ARG A 32 -1.26 -3.99 -29.18
N VAL A 33 -0.38 -3.31 -28.45
CA VAL A 33 -0.76 -2.15 -27.64
C VAL A 33 0.07 -0.96 -28.09
N PHE A 34 -0.60 0.14 -28.43
CA PHE A 34 0.08 1.36 -28.85
C PHE A 34 -0.70 2.63 -28.51
N THR A 35 0.00 3.74 -28.33
CA THR A 35 -0.60 5.07 -28.13
C THR A 35 -0.68 5.84 -29.43
N SER A 36 -1.78 6.57 -29.65
CA SER A 36 -2.01 7.42 -30.81
C SER A 36 -2.45 8.83 -30.39
N PRO A 37 -1.86 9.92 -30.92
CA PRO A 37 -2.25 11.28 -30.58
C PRO A 37 -3.61 11.69 -31.20
N ARG A 38 -4.04 11.02 -32.27
CA ARG A 38 -5.30 11.30 -32.95
C ARG A 38 -5.93 10.01 -33.46
N LEU A 39 -7.25 9.95 -33.44
CA LEU A 39 -8.03 8.98 -34.20
C LEU A 39 -8.63 9.70 -35.42
N LYS A 40 -8.68 9.03 -36.57
CA LYS A 40 -9.40 9.55 -37.73
C LYS A 40 -10.92 9.41 -37.47
N ARG A 41 -11.50 10.32 -36.67
CA ARG A 41 -12.95 10.35 -36.39
C ARG A 41 -13.68 11.17 -37.47
N LYS A 42 -14.86 10.68 -37.88
CA LYS A 42 -15.91 11.51 -38.51
C LYS A 42 -16.87 11.93 -37.40
N GLY A 43 -16.70 13.13 -36.83
CA GLY A 43 -17.61 13.68 -35.80
C GLY A 43 -16.94 14.63 -34.81
N HIS A 44 -17.71 15.57 -34.26
CA HIS A 44 -17.30 16.57 -33.27
C HIS A 44 -17.28 15.96 -31.86
N PHE A 45 -16.16 15.37 -31.46
CA PHE A 45 -15.84 15.11 -30.05
C PHE A 45 -14.56 15.87 -29.68
N SER A 46 -14.51 16.43 -28.48
CA SER A 46 -13.27 17.01 -27.94
C SER A 46 -12.22 15.92 -27.85
N SER A 47 -11.04 16.16 -28.44
CA SER A 47 -9.92 15.22 -28.34
C SER A 47 -9.41 15.18 -26.89
N PRO A 48 -9.17 14.00 -26.30
CA PRO A 48 -8.58 13.88 -24.97
C PRO A 48 -7.19 14.54 -24.94
N LYS A 49 -6.84 15.12 -23.79
CA LYS A 49 -5.61 15.91 -23.62
C LYS A 49 -4.34 15.11 -23.91
N CYS A 50 -4.32 13.82 -23.59
CA CYS A 50 -3.14 12.97 -23.69
C CYS A 50 -3.20 11.94 -24.84
N GLY A 51 -4.18 12.04 -25.74
CA GLY A 51 -4.37 11.11 -26.85
C GLY A 51 -5.12 9.84 -26.45
N TYR A 52 -4.85 8.74 -27.15
CA TYR A 52 -5.56 7.47 -27.01
C TYR A 52 -4.61 6.30 -26.83
N LEU A 53 -5.01 5.33 -26.03
CA LEU A 53 -4.44 3.99 -25.98
C LEU A 53 -5.28 3.05 -26.85
N VAL A 54 -4.61 2.28 -27.71
CA VAL A 54 -5.25 1.29 -28.58
C VAL A 54 -4.72 -0.09 -28.22
N ILE A 55 -5.64 -1.02 -27.95
CA ILE A 55 -5.36 -2.42 -27.65
C ILE A 55 -6.07 -3.28 -28.70
N ASP A 56 -5.29 -3.93 -29.56
CA ASP A 56 -5.79 -4.90 -30.54
C ASP A 56 -5.47 -6.30 -30.04
N ILE A 57 -6.47 -7.17 -29.90
CA ILE A 57 -6.31 -8.55 -29.41
C ILE A 57 -6.78 -9.54 -30.47
N GLU A 58 -5.92 -10.48 -30.81
CA GLU A 58 -6.23 -11.61 -31.70
C GLU A 58 -6.90 -12.74 -30.92
N ALA A 59 -8.06 -13.19 -31.41
CA ALA A 59 -8.79 -14.33 -30.87
C ALA A 59 -9.16 -15.31 -32.00
N GLN A 60 -9.17 -16.59 -31.66
CA GLN A 60 -9.67 -17.65 -32.54
C GLN A 60 -11.17 -17.83 -32.26
N LEU A 61 -11.98 -17.86 -33.32
CA LEU A 61 -13.41 -18.13 -33.23
C LEU A 61 -13.69 -19.62 -33.46
N ASP A 62 -14.68 -20.15 -32.76
CA ASP A 62 -15.26 -21.46 -33.06
C ASP A 62 -16.23 -21.37 -34.24
N GLN A 63 -16.57 -22.50 -34.84
CA GLN A 63 -17.53 -22.65 -35.95
C GLN A 63 -18.90 -22.06 -35.65
N ILE A 64 -19.28 -22.05 -34.38
CA ILE A 64 -20.58 -21.54 -33.91
C ILE A 64 -20.53 -20.05 -33.53
N ASP A 65 -19.34 -19.46 -33.46
CA ASP A 65 -19.16 -18.10 -32.94
C ASP A 65 -19.34 -17.05 -34.03
N GLY A 66 -20.12 -15.99 -33.73
CA GLY A 66 -20.13 -14.79 -34.56
C GLY A 66 -18.92 -13.90 -34.32
N VAL A 67 -18.67 -12.91 -35.20
CA VAL A 67 -17.54 -11.97 -35.08
C VAL A 67 -17.52 -11.22 -33.73
N ILE A 68 -18.70 -10.93 -33.18
CA ILE A 68 -18.86 -10.23 -31.91
C ILE A 68 -18.38 -11.07 -30.72
N GLU A 69 -18.44 -12.41 -30.81
CA GLU A 69 -17.94 -13.33 -29.77
C GLU A 69 -16.40 -13.26 -29.61
N SER A 70 -15.69 -12.63 -30.56
CA SER A 70 -14.27 -12.29 -30.39
C SER A 70 -14.03 -11.45 -29.13
N ALA A 71 -14.99 -10.60 -28.73
CA ALA A 71 -14.90 -9.82 -27.50
C ALA A 71 -14.89 -10.71 -26.24
N ARG A 72 -15.65 -11.82 -26.25
CA ARG A 72 -15.68 -12.81 -25.17
C ARG A 72 -14.33 -13.52 -25.04
N HIS A 73 -13.77 -13.96 -26.17
CA HIS A 73 -12.49 -14.68 -26.22
C HIS A 73 -11.26 -13.80 -25.95
N SER A 74 -11.34 -12.50 -26.25
CA SER A 74 -10.28 -11.52 -25.96
C SER A 74 -10.31 -11.01 -24.52
N ARG A 75 -11.45 -11.15 -23.82
CA ARG A 75 -11.67 -10.60 -22.47
C ARG A 75 -10.57 -10.94 -21.45
N PRO A 76 -10.12 -12.20 -21.29
CA PRO A 76 -9.09 -12.52 -20.30
C PRO A 76 -7.76 -11.81 -20.60
N ARG A 77 -7.39 -11.71 -21.89
CA ARG A 77 -6.17 -11.01 -22.32
C ARG A 77 -6.29 -9.51 -22.08
N LEU A 78 -7.46 -8.93 -22.34
CA LEU A 78 -7.72 -7.52 -22.03
C LEU A 78 -7.52 -7.25 -20.54
N LEU A 79 -8.09 -8.07 -19.65
CA LEU A 79 -7.94 -7.91 -18.20
C LEU A 79 -6.47 -7.96 -17.76
N ILE A 80 -5.70 -8.91 -18.31
CA ILE A 80 -4.25 -8.99 -18.03
C ILE A 80 -3.53 -7.73 -18.51
N LEU A 81 -3.80 -7.26 -19.73
CA LEU A 81 -3.17 -6.06 -20.28
C LEU A 81 -3.50 -4.80 -19.47
N LEU A 82 -4.77 -4.62 -19.08
CA LEU A 82 -5.18 -3.53 -18.20
C LEU A 82 -4.53 -3.65 -16.81
N GLY A 83 -4.33 -4.88 -16.30
CA GLY A 83 -3.57 -5.16 -15.09
C GLY A 83 -2.12 -4.71 -15.16
N ILE A 84 -1.41 -5.06 -16.25
CA ILE A 84 -0.04 -4.61 -16.51
C ILE A 84 0.03 -3.08 -16.57
N LEU A 85 -0.85 -2.47 -17.36
CA LEU A 85 -0.90 -1.02 -17.56
C LEU A 85 -1.15 -0.30 -16.24
N SER A 86 -2.09 -0.78 -15.43
CA SER A 86 -2.41 -0.19 -14.13
C SER A 86 -1.26 -0.34 -13.15
N PHE A 87 -0.70 -1.55 -13.04
CA PHE A 87 0.40 -1.84 -12.13
C PHE A 87 1.66 -1.01 -12.39
N LEU A 88 2.02 -0.81 -13.65
CA LEU A 88 3.22 -0.04 -13.99
C LEU A 88 3.00 1.47 -13.94
N SER A 89 1.76 1.95 -14.08
CA SER A 89 1.45 3.38 -14.10
C SER A 89 0.96 3.94 -12.77
N GLY A 90 0.42 3.08 -11.89
CA GLY A 90 -0.36 3.52 -10.74
C GLY A 90 -1.73 4.10 -11.11
N HIS A 91 -2.10 4.08 -12.39
CA HIS A 91 -3.36 4.63 -12.89
C HIS A 91 -4.40 3.52 -13.09
N SER A 92 -5.67 3.82 -12.80
CA SER A 92 -6.75 2.83 -12.95
C SER A 92 -7.14 2.68 -14.42
N PHE A 93 -6.74 1.58 -15.05
CA PHE A 93 -7.31 1.16 -16.34
C PHE A 93 -8.37 0.07 -16.13
N ASP A 94 -9.58 0.33 -16.58
CA ASP A 94 -10.72 -0.56 -16.45
C ASP A 94 -11.37 -0.87 -17.82
N VAL A 95 -12.36 -1.76 -17.74
CA VAL A 95 -13.04 -2.39 -18.85
C VAL A 95 -14.18 -1.54 -19.38
N GLY A 96 -14.63 -0.57 -18.55
CA GLY A 96 -15.57 0.48 -18.92
C GLY A 96 -14.92 1.69 -19.60
N ASP A 97 -13.60 1.83 -19.54
CA ASP A 97 -12.87 2.97 -20.12
C ASP A 97 -12.89 3.05 -21.66
N PRO A 98 -12.96 1.95 -22.43
CA PRO A 98 -13.00 2.04 -23.88
C PRO A 98 -14.24 2.83 -24.38
N GLU A 99 -14.01 3.96 -25.04
CA GLU A 99 -15.07 4.72 -25.73
C GLU A 99 -15.53 4.02 -27.01
N GLU A 100 -14.65 3.23 -27.62
CA GLU A 100 -14.93 2.51 -28.85
C GLU A 100 -14.38 1.08 -28.74
N SER A 101 -15.21 0.13 -29.14
CA SER A 101 -14.79 -1.25 -29.37
C SER A 101 -15.29 -1.72 -30.73
N SER A 102 -14.45 -2.48 -31.44
CA SER A 102 -14.81 -3.06 -32.73
C SER A 102 -14.25 -4.46 -32.88
N CYS A 103 -14.99 -5.33 -33.54
CA CYS A 103 -14.57 -6.69 -33.87
C CYS A 103 -14.52 -6.84 -35.39
N SER A 104 -13.45 -7.44 -35.92
CA SER A 104 -13.28 -7.67 -37.35
C SER A 104 -12.63 -9.00 -37.62
N ILE A 105 -13.09 -9.70 -38.67
CA ILE A 105 -12.43 -10.91 -39.16
C ILE A 105 -11.19 -10.50 -39.96
N ILE A 106 -10.07 -11.16 -39.69
CA ILE A 106 -8.87 -11.07 -40.53
C ILE A 106 -8.61 -12.40 -41.24
N PRO A 107 -8.11 -12.37 -42.49
CA PRO A 107 -7.69 -13.58 -43.18
C PRO A 107 -6.61 -14.32 -42.39
N GLN A 108 -6.67 -15.67 -42.33
CA GLN A 108 -5.71 -16.50 -41.59
C GLN A 108 -4.24 -16.25 -41.99
N ARG A 109 -3.97 -15.89 -43.25
CA ARG A 109 -2.65 -15.47 -43.74
C ARG A 109 -2.09 -14.19 -43.08
N ARG A 110 -2.97 -13.35 -42.51
CA ARG A 110 -2.65 -12.13 -41.76
C ARG A 110 -2.62 -12.35 -40.24
N ARG A 111 -2.77 -13.60 -39.78
CA ARG A 111 -2.50 -13.99 -38.40
C ARG A 111 -1.16 -13.40 -37.98
N TRP A 112 -1.09 -12.90 -36.76
CA TRP A 112 0.18 -12.50 -36.17
C TRP A 112 1.01 -13.76 -35.88
N LYS A 113 1.68 -14.28 -36.92
CA LYS A 113 2.60 -15.43 -36.81
C LYS A 113 3.73 -15.04 -35.86
N ASN A 114 3.92 -15.81 -34.79
CA ASN A 114 4.96 -15.63 -33.80
C ASN A 114 5.03 -14.19 -33.26
N LEU A 115 4.07 -13.82 -32.42
CA LEU A 115 4.21 -12.66 -31.53
C LEU A 115 5.33 -12.94 -30.53
N SER A 116 6.57 -12.83 -31.02
CA SER A 116 7.72 -12.62 -30.16
C SER A 116 7.41 -11.42 -29.29
N LEU A 117 7.65 -11.57 -27.99
CA LEU A 117 7.51 -10.49 -27.03
C LEU A 117 8.39 -9.33 -27.50
N LYS A 118 7.77 -8.18 -27.76
CA LYS A 118 8.46 -6.97 -28.21
C LYS A 118 7.90 -5.79 -27.46
N ALA A 119 8.77 -5.00 -26.84
CA ALA A 119 8.42 -3.69 -26.31
C ALA A 119 9.38 -2.67 -26.90
N GLU A 120 8.86 -1.79 -27.75
CA GLU A 120 9.66 -0.73 -28.37
C GLU A 120 9.66 0.55 -27.52
N ALA A 121 8.56 0.81 -26.81
CA ALA A 121 8.44 1.96 -25.93
C ALA A 121 7.37 1.71 -24.87
N PHE A 122 7.68 2.02 -23.62
CA PHE A 122 6.70 2.14 -22.56
C PHE A 122 7.14 3.24 -21.57
N PHE A 123 6.60 4.44 -21.76
CA PHE A 123 6.94 5.62 -20.97
C PHE A 123 5.71 6.16 -20.26
N ILE A 124 5.87 6.51 -18.98
CA ILE A 124 4.81 7.06 -18.13
C ILE A 124 5.33 8.34 -17.52
N ASN A 125 4.68 9.47 -17.81
CA ASN A 125 5.12 10.79 -17.36
C ASN A 125 6.61 11.08 -17.67
N GLY A 126 7.13 10.52 -18.76
CA GLY A 126 8.53 10.67 -19.19
C GLY A 126 9.51 9.64 -18.62
N GLN A 127 9.11 8.81 -17.67
CA GLN A 127 9.95 7.72 -17.12
C GLN A 127 9.85 6.47 -18.00
N ASP A 128 10.99 5.90 -18.38
CA ASP A 128 11.06 4.66 -19.16
C ASP A 128 10.82 3.43 -18.26
N ARG A 129 9.77 2.67 -18.56
CA ARG A 129 9.37 1.43 -17.89
C ARG A 129 9.38 0.24 -18.85
N THR A 130 10.04 0.36 -20.01
CA THR A 130 10.07 -0.66 -21.07
C THR A 130 10.65 -1.98 -20.58
N ARG A 131 11.69 -1.94 -19.73
CA ARG A 131 12.30 -3.14 -19.14
C ARG A 131 11.32 -3.89 -18.22
N HIS A 132 10.64 -3.18 -17.32
CA HIS A 132 9.65 -3.76 -16.40
C HIS A 132 8.47 -4.37 -17.16
N LEU A 133 8.01 -3.69 -18.21
CA LEU A 133 7.00 -4.24 -19.11
C LEU A 133 7.44 -5.55 -19.75
N LEU A 134 8.67 -5.63 -20.27
CA LEU A 134 9.19 -6.86 -20.87
C LEU A 134 9.26 -8.00 -19.87
N GLN A 135 9.71 -7.75 -18.63
CA GLN A 135 9.75 -8.77 -17.58
C GLN A 135 8.35 -9.31 -17.27
N LEU A 136 7.35 -8.44 -17.11
CA LEU A 136 5.96 -8.85 -16.91
C LEU A 136 5.42 -9.69 -18.07
N LEU A 137 5.65 -9.23 -19.31
CA LEU A 137 5.22 -9.95 -20.50
C LEU A 137 5.90 -11.33 -20.61
N GLN A 138 7.17 -11.46 -20.20
CA GLN A 138 7.88 -12.73 -20.16
C GLN A 138 7.28 -13.69 -19.15
N VAL A 139 6.99 -13.23 -17.94
CA VAL A 139 6.35 -14.06 -16.90
C VAL A 139 4.97 -14.53 -17.35
N LEU A 140 4.17 -13.62 -17.93
CA LEU A 140 2.80 -13.92 -18.39
C LEU A 140 2.75 -14.73 -19.69
N ALA A 141 3.85 -14.83 -20.42
CA ALA A 141 3.98 -15.70 -21.59
C ALA A 141 4.73 -17.02 -21.28
N SER A 142 5.14 -17.23 -20.02
CA SER A 142 5.84 -18.45 -19.62
C SER A 142 4.92 -19.67 -19.61
N ASP A 143 5.48 -20.85 -19.85
CA ASP A 143 4.75 -22.12 -19.79
C ASP A 143 4.43 -22.56 -18.36
N GLN A 144 4.88 -21.81 -17.34
CA GLN A 144 4.60 -22.11 -15.94
C GLN A 144 3.20 -21.62 -15.55
N GLU A 145 2.21 -22.48 -15.75
CA GLU A 145 0.80 -22.15 -15.53
C GLU A 145 0.51 -21.59 -14.13
N ASN A 146 1.15 -22.12 -13.07
CA ASN A 146 0.97 -21.62 -11.72
C ASN A 146 1.47 -20.18 -11.55
N THR A 147 2.62 -19.85 -12.15
CA THR A 147 3.23 -18.51 -12.10
C THR A 147 2.39 -17.51 -12.90
N LEU A 148 1.88 -17.93 -14.06
CA LEU A 148 0.97 -17.14 -14.88
C LEU A 148 -0.33 -16.84 -14.12
N ARG A 149 -0.99 -17.88 -13.56
CA ARG A 149 -2.25 -17.75 -12.81
C ARG A 149 -2.09 -16.84 -11.60
N LEU A 150 -1.00 -17.00 -10.84
CA LEU A 150 -0.67 -16.12 -9.72
C LEU A 150 -0.52 -14.67 -10.21
N THR A 151 0.36 -14.44 -11.19
CA THR A 151 0.68 -13.08 -11.66
C THR A 151 -0.56 -12.38 -12.19
N ALA A 152 -1.36 -13.05 -13.02
CA ALA A 152 -2.61 -12.49 -13.53
C ALA A 152 -3.61 -12.16 -12.41
N SER A 153 -3.72 -13.03 -11.40
CA SER A 153 -4.60 -12.80 -10.24
C SER A 153 -4.14 -11.62 -9.39
N LEU A 154 -2.82 -11.49 -9.15
CA LEU A 154 -2.26 -10.36 -8.40
C LEU A 154 -2.51 -9.03 -9.10
N LEU A 155 -2.24 -8.96 -10.41
CA LEU A 155 -2.47 -7.76 -11.21
C LEU A 155 -3.94 -7.38 -11.27
N ASP A 156 -4.85 -8.34 -11.44
CA ASP A 156 -6.29 -8.05 -11.48
C ASP A 156 -6.84 -7.59 -10.13
N ARG A 157 -6.40 -8.21 -9.02
CA ARG A 157 -6.80 -7.79 -7.66
C ARG A 157 -6.30 -6.40 -7.32
N TRP A 158 -5.05 -6.10 -7.64
CA TRP A 158 -4.46 -4.79 -7.39
C TRP A 158 -5.11 -3.71 -8.27
N ARG A 159 -5.38 -4.00 -9.55
CA ARG A 159 -6.15 -3.13 -10.46
C ARG A 159 -7.57 -2.87 -9.95
N LYS A 160 -8.26 -3.89 -9.43
CA LYS A 160 -9.60 -3.73 -8.83
C LYS A 160 -9.55 -2.80 -7.62
N ALA A 161 -8.52 -2.92 -6.78
CA ALA A 161 -8.33 -2.04 -5.64
C ALA A 161 -8.14 -0.57 -6.08
N LEU A 162 -7.29 -0.32 -7.08
CA LEU A 162 -7.13 1.00 -7.69
C LEU A 162 -8.44 1.56 -8.24
N PHE A 163 -9.24 0.73 -8.93
CA PHE A 163 -10.53 1.15 -9.46
C PHE A 163 -11.49 1.60 -8.35
N LEU A 164 -11.59 0.83 -7.26
CA LEU A 164 -12.43 1.18 -6.12
C LEU A 164 -11.96 2.47 -5.44
N GLU A 165 -10.65 2.66 -5.34
CA GLU A 165 -10.04 3.87 -4.79
C GLU A 165 -10.41 5.09 -5.65
N HIS A 166 -10.24 4.99 -6.97
CA HIS A 166 -10.58 6.06 -7.90
C HIS A 166 -12.08 6.41 -7.91
N GLN A 167 -12.97 5.41 -7.84
CA GLN A 167 -14.42 5.65 -7.68
C GLN A 167 -14.74 6.29 -6.32
N GLY A 168 -13.90 6.05 -5.32
CA GLY A 168 -14.03 6.56 -3.95
C GLY A 168 -13.43 7.95 -3.72
N ASP A 169 -12.59 8.48 -4.63
CA ASP A 169 -11.79 9.71 -4.43
C ASP A 169 -12.61 10.95 -3.99
N SER A 170 -13.91 10.99 -4.29
CA SER A 170 -14.81 12.09 -3.89
C SER A 170 -15.59 11.85 -2.61
N SER A 171 -15.67 10.60 -2.12
CA SER A 171 -16.62 10.21 -1.07
C SER A 171 -16.01 9.33 0.02
N THR A 172 -14.79 8.81 -0.14
CA THR A 172 -14.19 7.79 0.74
C THR A 172 -15.10 6.56 0.96
N ALA A 173 -16.03 6.32 0.03
CA ALA A 173 -17.09 5.31 0.13
C ALA A 173 -16.56 3.87 0.20
N PHE A 174 -15.43 3.59 -0.44
CA PHE A 174 -14.94 2.23 -0.63
C PHE A 174 -13.64 1.95 0.13
N LEU A 175 -13.27 2.77 1.13
CA LEU A 175 -11.98 2.63 1.84
C LEU A 175 -11.75 1.20 2.37
N GLU A 176 -12.76 0.60 2.98
CA GLU A 176 -12.67 -0.78 3.52
C GLU A 176 -12.51 -1.82 2.41
N ASP A 177 -13.27 -1.69 1.33
CA ASP A 177 -13.18 -2.58 0.17
C ASP A 177 -11.83 -2.46 -0.54
N CYS A 178 -11.30 -1.24 -0.68
CA CYS A 178 -9.96 -0.98 -1.22
C CYS A 178 -8.90 -1.63 -0.34
N PHE A 179 -8.97 -1.40 0.98
CA PHE A 179 -8.06 -1.98 1.96
C PHE A 179 -8.06 -3.50 1.87
N LEU A 180 -9.24 -4.13 1.88
CA LEU A 180 -9.38 -5.58 1.76
C LEU A 180 -8.84 -6.10 0.42
N ALA A 181 -9.08 -5.38 -0.68
CA ALA A 181 -8.60 -5.77 -1.99
C ALA A 181 -7.06 -5.74 -2.09
N TYR A 182 -6.41 -4.70 -1.54
CA TYR A 182 -4.95 -4.65 -1.44
C TYR A 182 -4.40 -5.70 -0.46
N PHE A 183 -5.04 -5.89 0.70
CA PHE A 183 -4.62 -6.90 1.68
C PHE A 183 -4.70 -8.31 1.11
N HIS A 184 -5.71 -8.60 0.29
CA HIS A 184 -5.86 -9.90 -0.36
C HIS A 184 -4.70 -10.21 -1.32
N VAL A 185 -4.04 -9.20 -1.92
CA VAL A 185 -2.81 -9.42 -2.70
C VAL A 185 -1.72 -10.03 -1.81
N LEU A 186 -1.54 -9.52 -0.59
CA LEU A 186 -0.58 -10.07 0.38
C LEU A 186 -0.97 -11.49 0.80
N GLU A 187 -2.25 -11.75 1.05
CA GLU A 187 -2.74 -13.11 1.37
C GLU A 187 -2.51 -14.09 0.22
N LEU A 188 -2.71 -13.69 -1.05
CA LEU A 188 -2.44 -14.53 -2.21
C LEU A 188 -0.96 -14.90 -2.33
N LEU A 189 -0.06 -13.92 -2.15
CA LEU A 189 1.38 -14.16 -2.12
C LEU A 189 1.80 -15.09 -0.98
N ALA A 190 1.25 -14.85 0.22
CA ALA A 190 1.50 -15.66 1.39
C ALA A 190 1.04 -17.11 1.20
N ASN A 191 -0.16 -17.31 0.64
CA ASN A 191 -0.70 -18.64 0.35
C ASN A 191 0.08 -19.38 -0.74
N TYR A 192 0.63 -18.66 -1.73
CA TYR A 192 1.46 -19.25 -2.77
C TYR A 192 2.70 -19.95 -2.21
N ARG A 193 3.30 -19.42 -1.12
CA ARG A 193 4.47 -20.01 -0.44
C ARG A 193 4.17 -20.74 0.86
N GLN A 194 2.89 -20.93 1.22
CA GLN A 194 2.53 -21.59 2.47
C GLN A 194 3.13 -23.01 2.59
N LYS A 195 3.15 -23.77 1.50
CA LYS A 195 3.75 -25.12 1.51
C LYS A 195 5.25 -25.07 1.80
N GLU A 196 5.95 -24.09 1.23
CA GLU A 196 7.38 -23.86 1.45
C GLU A 196 7.65 -23.59 2.94
N GLN A 197 6.89 -22.65 3.54
CA GLN A 197 6.99 -22.32 4.96
C GLN A 197 6.74 -23.54 5.85
N SER A 198 5.70 -24.33 5.57
CA SER A 198 5.36 -25.53 6.35
C SER A 198 6.44 -26.60 6.28
N VAL A 199 7.05 -26.81 5.11
CA VAL A 199 8.15 -27.75 4.94
C VAL A 199 9.38 -27.30 5.72
N GLU A 200 9.75 -26.02 5.61
CA GLU A 200 10.90 -25.46 6.33
C GLU A 200 10.70 -25.53 7.85
N ALA A 201 9.52 -25.17 8.34
CA ALA A 201 9.21 -25.23 9.76
C ALA A 201 9.30 -26.66 10.30
N LYS A 202 8.81 -27.65 9.54
CA LYS A 202 8.91 -29.07 9.91
C LYS A 202 10.36 -29.55 9.94
N GLN A 203 11.18 -29.16 8.96
CA GLN A 203 12.60 -29.49 8.94
C GLN A 203 13.35 -28.89 10.14
N LYS A 204 13.06 -27.64 10.50
CA LYS A 204 13.63 -26.97 11.68
C LYS A 204 13.22 -27.67 12.98
N LEU A 205 11.94 -28.05 13.10
CA LEU A 205 11.44 -28.81 14.25
C LEU A 205 12.12 -30.18 14.37
N ASP A 206 12.16 -30.95 13.27
CA ASP A 206 12.77 -32.27 13.28
C ASP A 206 14.27 -32.20 13.62
N SER A 207 14.97 -31.16 13.17
CA SER A 207 16.38 -30.90 13.52
C SER A 207 16.54 -30.58 15.01
N PHE A 208 15.69 -29.69 15.56
CA PHE A 208 15.68 -29.38 16.98
C PHE A 208 15.37 -30.61 17.85
N LEU A 209 14.37 -31.41 17.47
CA LEU A 209 14.01 -32.63 18.19
C LEU A 209 15.15 -33.64 18.13
N ARG A 210 15.81 -33.81 16.98
CA ARG A 210 16.99 -34.67 16.86
C ARG A 210 18.10 -34.24 17.80
N GLU A 211 18.44 -32.95 17.81
CA GLU A 211 19.45 -32.40 18.71
C GLU A 211 19.06 -32.65 20.17
N LEU A 212 17.89 -32.19 20.61
CA LEU A 212 17.43 -32.37 21.98
C LEU A 212 17.44 -33.83 22.44
N LEU A 213 16.92 -34.75 21.61
CA LEU A 213 16.74 -36.16 21.99
C LEU A 213 18.05 -36.95 21.93
N ASP A 214 18.91 -36.70 20.94
CA ASP A 214 20.20 -37.40 20.81
C ASP A 214 21.29 -36.75 21.69
N SER A 215 21.48 -35.43 21.59
CA SER A 215 22.58 -34.74 22.26
C SER A 215 22.33 -34.54 23.75
N THR A 216 21.09 -34.27 24.17
CA THR A 216 20.78 -33.96 25.56
C THR A 216 20.20 -35.17 26.30
N LEU A 217 19.19 -35.84 25.72
CA LEU A 217 18.56 -37.01 26.35
C LEU A 217 19.25 -38.35 26.02
N LYS A 218 20.27 -38.34 25.15
CA LYS A 218 21.11 -39.51 24.81
C LYS A 218 20.32 -40.72 24.28
N LEU A 219 19.18 -40.48 23.62
CA LEU A 219 18.43 -41.52 22.93
C LEU A 219 19.19 -41.96 21.66
N ARG A 220 19.13 -43.24 21.30
CA ARG A 220 19.85 -43.79 20.12
C ARG A 220 19.01 -44.75 19.30
N GLY A 221 19.41 -44.96 18.05
CA GLY A 221 18.85 -45.97 17.15
C GLY A 221 17.35 -45.81 16.94
N GLU A 222 16.61 -46.91 16.93
CA GLU A 222 15.16 -46.89 16.70
C GLU A 222 14.38 -46.09 17.76
N HIS A 223 14.86 -46.07 19.00
CA HIS A 223 14.19 -45.33 20.07
C HIS A 223 14.25 -43.81 19.85
N LEU A 224 15.35 -43.31 19.26
CA LEU A 224 15.47 -41.91 18.85
C LEU A 224 14.46 -41.58 17.75
N GLU A 225 14.42 -42.37 16.67
CA GLU A 225 13.51 -42.14 15.54
C GLU A 225 12.03 -42.24 15.93
N GLN A 226 11.66 -43.21 16.79
CA GLN A 226 10.30 -43.33 17.31
C GLN A 226 9.92 -42.11 18.16
N SER A 227 10.84 -41.62 19.00
CA SER A 227 10.61 -40.44 19.84
C SER A 227 10.45 -39.17 19.02
N ILE A 228 11.27 -38.98 17.98
CA ILE A 228 11.15 -37.84 17.05
C ILE A 228 9.78 -37.87 16.36
N ARG A 229 9.36 -39.01 15.81
CA ARG A 229 8.05 -39.14 15.15
C ARG A 229 6.90 -38.83 16.10
N ARG A 230 6.96 -39.37 17.32
CA ARG A 230 5.95 -39.13 18.35
C ARG A 230 5.86 -37.65 18.72
N TRP A 231 7.00 -37.00 18.99
CA TRP A 231 7.04 -35.61 19.43
C TRP A 231 6.66 -34.67 18.28
N SER A 232 7.19 -34.89 17.06
CA SER A 232 6.82 -34.15 15.85
C SER A 232 5.30 -34.21 15.61
N GLY A 233 4.68 -35.39 15.75
CA GLY A 233 3.23 -35.55 15.65
C GLY A 233 2.41 -34.78 16.70
N GLN A 234 3.00 -34.46 17.87
CA GLN A 234 2.35 -33.61 18.88
C GLN A 234 2.48 -32.11 18.56
N PHE A 235 3.54 -31.72 17.86
CA PHE A 235 3.77 -30.34 17.46
C PHE A 235 3.02 -29.95 16.18
N ASP A 236 2.73 -30.89 15.28
CA ASP A 236 2.02 -30.62 14.02
C ASP A 236 0.70 -29.81 14.21
N PRO A 237 -0.20 -30.14 15.17
CA PRO A 237 -1.40 -29.34 15.43
C PRO A 237 -1.10 -27.94 15.97
N LEU A 238 -0.08 -27.79 16.81
CA LEU A 238 0.34 -26.51 17.38
C LEU A 238 0.89 -25.59 16.29
N MET A 239 1.72 -26.14 15.40
CA MET A 239 2.24 -25.43 14.25
C MET A 239 1.11 -24.94 13.35
N ALA A 240 0.13 -25.80 13.03
CA ALA A 240 -1.03 -25.41 12.23
C ALA A 240 -1.82 -24.26 12.87
N ALA A 241 -2.00 -24.26 14.20
CA ALA A 241 -2.69 -23.19 14.93
C ALA A 241 -1.93 -21.86 14.93
N THR A 242 -0.60 -21.89 14.87
CA THR A 242 0.26 -20.69 14.88
C THR A 242 0.46 -20.03 13.51
N GLN A 243 0.12 -20.71 12.41
CA GLN A 243 0.22 -20.19 11.04
C GLN A 243 -0.90 -19.19 10.70
N SER A 244 -0.95 -18.07 11.42
CA SER A 244 -1.87 -16.96 11.15
C SER A 244 -1.57 -16.28 9.80
N ALA A 245 -2.52 -15.52 9.27
CA ALA A 245 -2.31 -14.70 8.05
C ALA A 245 -1.08 -13.79 8.19
N GLY A 246 -0.91 -13.15 9.36
CA GLY A 246 0.26 -12.32 9.66
C GLY A 246 1.57 -13.10 9.57
N SER A 247 1.65 -14.30 10.16
CA SER A 247 2.88 -15.12 10.11
C SER A 247 3.27 -15.52 8.69
N LYS A 248 2.29 -15.81 7.82
CA LYS A 248 2.53 -16.19 6.43
C LYS A 248 2.97 -14.99 5.59
N ILE A 249 2.39 -13.81 5.84
CA ILE A 249 2.79 -12.55 5.19
C ILE A 249 4.20 -12.17 5.62
N LYS A 250 4.52 -12.22 6.91
CA LYS A 250 5.87 -11.95 7.43
C LYS A 250 6.91 -12.87 6.79
N TYR A 251 6.61 -14.17 6.69
CA TYR A 251 7.49 -15.14 6.01
C TYR A 251 7.79 -14.75 4.55
N ILE A 252 6.78 -14.37 3.75
CA ILE A 252 7.04 -13.98 2.34
C ILE A 252 7.78 -12.64 2.23
N LEU A 253 7.54 -11.70 3.15
CA LEU A 253 8.26 -10.43 3.16
C LEU A 253 9.72 -10.63 3.53
N GLU A 254 10.04 -11.54 4.46
CA GLU A 254 11.41 -11.91 4.79
C GLU A 254 12.14 -12.47 3.55
N ARG A 255 11.48 -13.37 2.80
CA ARG A 255 12.02 -13.93 1.55
C ARG A 255 12.25 -12.88 0.47
N TYR A 256 11.49 -11.79 0.47
CA TYR A 256 11.64 -10.67 -0.46
C TYR A 256 12.62 -9.59 0.03
N GLY A 257 13.18 -9.73 1.24
CA GLY A 257 14.03 -8.70 1.85
C GLY A 257 13.27 -7.43 2.24
N LEU A 258 11.97 -7.56 2.52
CA LEU A 258 11.07 -6.47 2.89
C LEU A 258 10.67 -6.49 4.37
N LEU A 259 11.06 -7.54 5.12
CA LEU A 259 10.74 -7.64 6.54
C LEU A 259 11.84 -7.02 7.41
N ASP A 260 11.48 -6.01 8.17
CA ASP A 260 12.25 -5.44 9.26
C ASP A 260 11.33 -5.15 10.47
N LEU A 261 11.87 -4.61 11.56
CA LEU A 261 11.10 -4.36 12.79
C LEU A 261 9.88 -3.44 12.56
N LYS A 262 10.02 -2.42 11.70
CA LYS A 262 8.92 -1.49 11.38
C LYS A 262 7.84 -2.19 10.55
N THR A 263 8.25 -2.93 9.52
CA THR A 263 7.34 -3.66 8.65
C THR A 263 6.63 -4.78 9.40
N ASP A 264 7.31 -5.46 10.32
CA ASP A 264 6.72 -6.47 11.20
C ASP A 264 5.55 -5.90 12.01
N ALA A 265 5.78 -4.76 12.68
CA ALA A 265 4.74 -4.06 13.44
C ALA A 265 3.61 -3.54 12.53
N LEU A 266 3.92 -3.04 11.33
CA LEU A 266 2.93 -2.64 10.35
C LEU A 266 2.01 -3.82 10.00
N ILE A 267 2.57 -5.00 9.69
CA ILE A 267 1.76 -6.19 9.35
C ILE A 267 0.79 -6.54 10.48
N ASP A 268 1.22 -6.45 11.74
CA ASP A 268 0.33 -6.72 12.87
C ASP A 268 -0.83 -5.73 12.95
N GLN A 269 -0.61 -4.45 12.61
CA GLN A 269 -1.70 -3.48 12.52
C GLN A 269 -2.62 -3.76 11.32
N LEU A 270 -2.07 -4.06 10.14
CA LEU A 270 -2.86 -4.38 8.95
C LEU A 270 -3.75 -5.62 9.20
N VAL A 271 -3.24 -6.65 9.87
CA VAL A 271 -4.01 -7.85 10.25
C VAL A 271 -5.14 -7.50 11.21
N LYS A 272 -4.91 -6.61 12.20
CA LYS A 272 -5.96 -6.15 13.11
C LYS A 272 -7.07 -5.42 12.36
N VAL A 273 -6.72 -4.48 11.48
CA VAL A 273 -7.69 -3.74 10.65
C VAL A 273 -8.49 -4.72 9.79
N ARG A 274 -7.81 -5.63 9.09
CA ARG A 274 -8.46 -6.67 8.26
C ARG A 274 -9.44 -7.52 9.09
N ASN A 275 -9.03 -7.99 10.26
CA ASN A 275 -9.89 -8.81 11.12
C ASN A 275 -11.08 -8.02 11.67
N ALA A 276 -10.89 -6.75 12.02
CA ALA A 276 -11.99 -5.90 12.48
C ALA A 276 -13.06 -5.70 11.40
N ILE A 277 -12.64 -5.45 10.14
CA ILE A 277 -13.54 -5.37 9.00
C ILE A 277 -14.26 -6.72 8.80
N ALA A 278 -13.52 -7.83 8.77
CA ALA A 278 -14.06 -9.16 8.51
C ALA A 278 -15.07 -9.63 9.59
N HIS A 279 -14.86 -9.25 10.84
CA HIS A 279 -15.77 -9.58 11.95
C HIS A 279 -16.92 -8.57 12.11
N GLY A 280 -16.98 -7.53 11.27
CA GLY A 280 -18.06 -6.55 11.29
C GLY A 280 -18.17 -5.86 12.64
N GLN A 281 -17.05 -5.51 13.29
CA GLN A 281 -17.07 -4.84 14.58
C GLN A 281 -17.73 -3.47 14.43
N GLN A 282 -19.03 -3.39 14.69
CA GLN A 282 -19.80 -2.15 14.56
C GLN A 282 -19.49 -1.21 15.72
N GLY A 283 -18.88 -0.07 15.42
CA GLY A 283 -18.77 1.04 16.34
C GLY A 283 -19.66 2.19 15.87
N TYR A 284 -20.86 2.35 16.44
CA TYR A 284 -21.56 3.63 16.31
C TYR A 284 -20.71 4.72 16.97
N ARG A 285 -20.43 5.80 16.24
CA ARG A 285 -19.64 6.93 16.73
C ARG A 285 -20.47 8.20 16.72
N ARG A 286 -20.41 8.93 17.83
CA ARG A 286 -21.05 10.24 17.99
C ARG A 286 -20.31 11.37 17.24
N SER A 287 -19.04 11.14 16.90
CA SER A 287 -18.18 12.11 16.21
C SER A 287 -17.33 11.39 15.16
N VAL A 288 -16.99 12.12 14.10
CA VAL A 288 -16.18 11.62 12.99
C VAL A 288 -15.04 12.60 12.72
N LEU A 289 -13.88 12.08 12.30
CA LEU A 289 -12.72 12.88 11.89
C LEU A 289 -12.75 13.14 10.39
N TRP A 290 -12.03 14.19 9.95
CA TRP A 290 -11.83 14.47 8.54
C TRP A 290 -10.76 13.52 7.94
N PRO A 291 -10.91 13.05 6.68
CA PRO A 291 -12.08 13.22 5.83
C PRO A 291 -13.29 12.44 6.35
N VAL A 292 -14.48 13.03 6.22
CA VAL A 292 -15.72 12.39 6.67
C VAL A 292 -16.00 11.18 5.79
N PRO A 293 -16.10 9.96 6.35
CA PRO A 293 -16.41 8.77 5.61
C PRO A 293 -17.84 8.83 5.06
N ALA A 294 -18.06 8.38 3.83
CA ALA A 294 -19.41 8.32 3.25
C ALA A 294 -20.33 7.29 3.94
N PHE A 295 -19.76 6.29 4.61
CA PHE A 295 -20.48 5.28 5.39
C PHE A 295 -19.90 5.17 6.80
N PHE A 296 -20.63 4.55 7.73
CA PHE A 296 -20.07 4.27 9.06
C PHE A 296 -18.93 3.26 8.93
N PRO A 297 -17.67 3.64 9.20
CA PRO A 297 -16.57 2.70 9.11
C PRO A 297 -16.69 1.69 10.25
N LEU A 298 -16.48 0.42 9.95
CA LEU A 298 -16.33 -0.67 10.92
C LEU A 298 -15.01 -0.52 11.70
N HIS A 299 -13.98 0.07 11.08
CA HIS A 299 -12.72 0.37 11.74
C HIS A 299 -12.22 1.78 11.40
N SER A 300 -11.74 2.53 12.39
CA SER A 300 -11.45 3.96 12.18
C SER A 300 -10.20 4.30 11.43
N ASP A 301 -9.27 3.38 11.42
CA ASP A 301 -7.90 3.70 10.99
C ASP A 301 -7.66 3.21 9.56
N VAL A 302 -8.69 2.73 8.86
CA VAL A 302 -8.57 2.17 7.51
C VAL A 302 -7.92 3.16 6.55
N GLY A 303 -8.35 4.43 6.60
CA GLY A 303 -7.74 5.49 5.79
C GLY A 303 -6.25 5.70 6.09
N ALA A 304 -5.86 5.63 7.37
CA ALA A 304 -4.46 5.80 7.78
C ALA A 304 -3.55 4.65 7.29
N PHE A 305 -4.12 3.47 7.02
CA PHE A 305 -3.37 2.30 6.56
C PHE A 305 -3.48 2.02 5.05
N LEU A 306 -4.31 2.77 4.32
CA LEU A 306 -4.60 2.47 2.92
C LEU A 306 -3.37 2.59 2.03
N ASP A 307 -2.61 3.69 2.15
CA ASP A 307 -1.38 3.88 1.38
C ASP A 307 -0.32 2.84 1.74
N PHE A 308 -0.19 2.49 3.02
CA PHE A 308 0.71 1.43 3.48
C PHE A 308 0.40 0.09 2.82
N VAL A 309 -0.86 -0.35 2.83
CA VAL A 309 -1.21 -1.65 2.22
C VAL A 309 -1.13 -1.60 0.69
N LYS A 310 -1.46 -0.47 0.06
CA LYS A 310 -1.36 -0.26 -1.40
C LYS A 310 0.08 -0.39 -1.88
N ILE A 311 0.99 0.38 -1.29
CA ILE A 311 2.39 0.40 -1.71
C ILE A 311 3.11 -0.89 -1.31
N LEU A 312 2.86 -1.43 -0.10
CA LEU A 312 3.46 -2.71 0.31
C LEU A 312 3.00 -3.86 -0.58
N SER A 313 1.72 -3.92 -0.97
CA SER A 313 1.22 -4.95 -1.88
C SER A 313 1.82 -4.80 -3.29
N ALA A 314 1.95 -3.57 -3.80
CA ALA A 314 2.59 -3.31 -5.08
C ALA A 314 4.08 -3.70 -5.08
N ARG A 315 4.81 -3.32 -4.02
CA ARG A 315 6.22 -3.69 -3.81
C ARG A 315 6.39 -5.20 -3.66
N SER A 316 5.47 -5.87 -2.98
CA SER A 316 5.50 -7.34 -2.84
C SER A 316 5.27 -8.06 -4.17
N ILE A 317 4.38 -7.56 -5.04
CA ILE A 317 4.24 -8.06 -6.42
C ILE A 317 5.55 -7.86 -7.17
N SER A 318 6.12 -6.66 -7.09
CA SER A 318 7.38 -6.30 -7.77
C SER A 318 8.54 -7.22 -7.36
N ALA A 319 8.72 -7.44 -6.06
CA ALA A 319 9.75 -8.32 -5.53
C ALA A 319 9.55 -9.79 -5.95
N GLN A 320 8.31 -10.30 -5.93
CA GLN A 320 8.00 -11.65 -6.41
C GLN A 320 8.34 -11.84 -7.90
N LEU A 321 8.29 -10.77 -8.70
CA LEU A 321 8.63 -10.76 -10.11
C LEU A 321 10.10 -10.40 -10.40
N GLY A 322 10.91 -10.13 -9.36
CA GLY A 322 12.30 -9.71 -9.52
C GLY A 322 12.45 -8.31 -10.13
N MET A 323 11.51 -7.41 -9.85
CA MET A 323 11.48 -6.02 -10.30
C MET A 323 11.76 -5.05 -9.13
N ASP A 324 12.18 -3.84 -9.47
CA ASP A 324 12.41 -2.69 -8.58
C ASP A 324 11.34 -1.59 -8.77
N THR A 325 10.23 -1.90 -9.44
CA THR A 325 9.05 -1.03 -9.48
C THR A 325 8.50 -0.85 -8.06
N TRP A 326 8.04 0.34 -7.71
CA TRP A 326 7.51 0.69 -6.38
C TRP A 326 8.56 0.79 -5.25
N ASP A 327 9.85 0.66 -5.55
CA ASP A 327 10.92 0.70 -4.54
C ASP A 327 11.15 2.08 -3.95
N GLN A 328 10.92 3.13 -4.73
CA GLN A 328 11.06 4.49 -4.24
C GLN A 328 9.89 4.84 -3.33
N GLU A 329 8.68 4.59 -3.81
CA GLU A 329 7.42 4.82 -3.10
C GLU A 329 7.39 4.04 -1.79
N TRP A 330 7.87 2.79 -1.79
CA TRP A 330 7.99 2.01 -0.55
C TRP A 330 9.02 2.60 0.41
N ARG A 331 10.19 3.06 -0.06
CA ARG A 331 11.20 3.66 0.82
C ARG A 331 10.71 4.94 1.48
N GLU A 332 10.08 5.82 0.71
CA GLU A 332 9.51 7.07 1.21
C GLU A 332 8.45 6.79 2.29
N LEU A 333 7.55 5.84 2.03
CA LEU A 333 6.50 5.46 2.98
C LEU A 333 7.05 4.70 4.21
N HIS A 334 8.05 3.84 4.01
CA HIS A 334 8.70 3.08 5.09
C HIS A 334 9.46 4.00 6.05
N ASP A 335 10.06 5.08 5.54
CA ASP A 335 10.69 6.11 6.36
C ASP A 335 9.69 6.78 7.31
N GLU A 336 8.39 6.80 7.00
CA GLU A 336 7.34 7.34 7.88
C GLU A 336 6.92 6.37 8.99
N LEU A 337 7.17 5.07 8.85
CA LEU A 337 6.79 4.07 9.84
C LEU A 337 7.47 4.29 11.20
N HIS A 338 6.67 4.14 12.25
CA HIS A 338 7.13 4.15 13.63
C HIS A 338 7.69 2.78 14.04
N PRO A 339 8.75 2.74 14.86
CA PRO A 339 9.19 1.49 15.48
C PRO A 339 8.11 0.88 16.38
N PRO A 340 8.23 -0.43 16.69
CA PRO A 340 7.37 -1.10 17.66
C PRO A 340 7.34 -0.40 19.02
N ALA A 341 6.20 -0.50 19.72
CA ALA A 341 5.98 0.19 21.00
C ALA A 341 6.96 -0.23 22.10
N ASP A 342 7.41 -1.48 22.10
CA ASP A 342 8.42 -2.03 23.00
C ASP A 342 9.83 -1.46 22.73
N VAL A 343 10.18 -1.23 21.46
CA VAL A 343 11.42 -0.55 21.07
C VAL A 343 11.40 0.89 21.57
N VAL A 344 10.31 1.63 21.33
CA VAL A 344 10.15 3.02 21.80
C VAL A 344 10.17 3.07 23.33
N SER A 345 9.49 2.13 24.01
CA SER A 345 9.48 2.07 25.47
C SER A 345 10.87 1.80 26.05
N SER A 346 11.62 0.87 25.45
CA SER A 346 12.99 0.54 25.85
C SER A 346 13.93 1.73 25.65
N PHE A 347 13.80 2.44 24.54
CA PHE A 347 14.55 3.67 24.25
C PHE A 347 14.35 4.75 25.33
N ILE A 348 13.10 4.96 25.77
CA ILE A 348 12.76 5.92 26.82
C ILE A 348 13.29 5.45 28.19
N GLN A 349 13.07 4.18 28.54
CA GLN A 349 13.51 3.61 29.83
C GLN A 349 15.02 3.67 29.99
N ASN A 350 15.76 3.36 28.93
CA ASN A 350 17.22 3.40 28.91
C ASN A 350 17.79 4.82 28.75
N GLN A 351 16.92 5.83 28.62
CA GLN A 351 17.29 7.23 28.40
C GLN A 351 18.24 7.42 27.20
N ALA A 352 18.05 6.60 26.16
CA ALA A 352 18.92 6.56 24.98
C ALA A 352 18.89 7.87 24.17
N PHE A 353 17.94 8.76 24.45
CA PHE A 353 17.88 10.12 23.89
C PHE A 353 18.91 11.09 24.49
N ARG A 354 19.40 10.88 25.72
CA ARG A 354 20.30 11.83 26.41
C ARG A 354 21.63 12.10 25.68
N PRO A 355 22.34 11.11 25.13
CA PRO A 355 23.59 11.37 24.41
C PRO A 355 23.38 11.87 22.97
N LEU A 356 22.14 11.93 22.48
CA LEU A 356 21.88 12.29 21.09
C LEU A 356 21.89 13.81 20.89
N SER A 357 22.46 14.24 19.77
CA SER A 357 22.19 15.59 19.29
C SER A 357 20.72 15.70 18.86
N PRO A 358 20.11 16.89 18.89
CA PRO A 358 18.78 17.11 18.34
C PRO A 358 18.60 16.56 16.92
N GLY A 359 19.61 16.76 16.05
CA GLY A 359 19.59 16.28 14.67
C GLY A 359 19.55 14.75 14.58
N ASP A 360 20.39 14.05 15.35
CA ASP A 360 20.42 12.59 15.38
C ASP A 360 19.09 12.00 15.89
N PHE A 361 18.46 12.67 16.87
CA PHE A 361 17.19 12.22 17.42
C PHE A 361 16.04 12.37 16.41
N ILE A 362 15.95 13.51 15.71
CA ILE A 362 14.95 13.74 14.65
C ILE A 362 15.11 12.75 13.50
N GLN A 363 16.34 12.36 13.19
CA GLN A 363 16.63 11.38 12.14
C GLN A 363 16.36 9.94 12.58
N GLY A 364 16.10 9.69 13.86
CA GLY A 364 15.86 8.33 14.39
C GLY A 364 17.11 7.46 14.36
N ARG A 365 18.29 8.04 14.62
CA ARG A 365 19.58 7.35 14.47
C ARG A 365 19.74 6.11 15.37
N VAL A 366 19.01 6.05 16.48
CA VAL A 366 19.00 4.90 17.40
C VAL A 366 17.64 4.20 17.24
N ASP A 367 17.68 2.95 16.77
CA ASP A 367 16.53 2.06 16.59
C ASP A 367 15.35 2.65 15.79
N GLY A 368 15.59 3.69 14.98
CA GLY A 368 14.55 4.39 14.23
C GLY A 368 13.62 5.25 15.08
N VAL A 369 13.91 5.44 16.38
CA VAL A 369 13.02 6.16 17.30
C VAL A 369 13.15 7.66 17.11
N ARG A 370 12.05 8.30 16.70
CA ARG A 370 11.95 9.76 16.50
C ARG A 370 10.99 10.41 17.49
N PRO A 371 11.02 11.75 17.68
CA PRO A 371 10.08 12.45 18.54
C PRO A 371 8.59 12.14 18.25
N SER A 372 8.20 12.03 16.98
CA SER A 372 6.85 11.63 16.57
C SER A 372 6.46 10.25 17.10
N SER A 373 7.40 9.31 17.15
CA SER A 373 7.16 7.93 17.61
C SER A 373 6.84 7.90 19.11
N ILE A 374 7.51 8.73 19.90
CA ILE A 374 7.24 8.91 21.33
C ILE A 374 5.91 9.62 21.54
N THR A 375 5.63 10.62 20.72
CA THR A 375 4.37 11.40 20.76
C THR A 375 3.17 10.51 20.47
N TRP A 376 3.25 9.66 19.44
CA TRP A 376 2.20 8.69 19.13
C TRP A 376 1.99 7.67 20.24
N LEU A 377 3.07 7.18 20.86
CA LEU A 377 2.96 6.27 22.02
C LEU A 377 2.21 6.92 23.20
N TYR A 378 2.36 8.24 23.39
CA TYR A 378 1.58 9.02 24.36
C TYR A 378 0.11 9.18 23.92
N ILE A 379 -0.13 9.53 22.67
CA ILE A 379 -1.49 9.69 22.12
C ILE A 379 -2.29 8.40 22.34
N ASP A 380 -1.70 7.25 21.99
CA ASP A 380 -2.23 5.89 22.19
C ASP A 380 -2.44 5.49 23.66
N GLY A 381 -1.98 6.31 24.62
CA GLY A 381 -2.15 6.08 26.06
C GLY A 381 -1.22 5.04 26.68
N ARG A 382 -0.15 4.69 25.96
CA ARG A 382 0.87 3.75 26.44
C ARG A 382 2.06 4.45 27.11
N LEU A 383 2.09 5.79 27.08
CA LEU A 383 3.10 6.63 27.73
C LEU A 383 2.45 7.68 28.64
N LYS A 384 3.10 7.99 29.78
CA LYS A 384 2.68 9.08 30.67
C LYS A 384 3.20 10.43 30.17
N LEU A 385 2.49 11.52 30.47
CA LEU A 385 2.89 12.87 30.06
C LEU A 385 4.28 13.26 30.58
N SER A 386 4.60 12.91 31.82
CA SER A 386 5.92 13.20 32.41
C SER A 386 7.07 12.53 31.66
N ALA A 387 6.86 11.33 31.13
CA ALA A 387 7.86 10.62 30.33
C ALA A 387 8.01 11.24 28.93
N LEU A 388 6.91 11.71 28.34
CA LEU A 388 6.93 12.49 27.09
C LEU A 388 7.72 13.79 27.28
N GLU A 389 7.42 14.55 28.33
CA GLU A 389 8.14 15.78 28.69
C GLU A 389 9.64 15.51 28.85
N GLN A 390 10.01 14.51 29.66
CA GLN A 390 11.41 14.18 29.91
C GLN A 390 12.17 13.80 28.63
N ALA A 391 11.54 13.06 27.71
CA ALA A 391 12.18 12.62 26.48
C ALA A 391 12.34 13.76 25.46
N LEU A 392 11.41 14.71 25.42
CA LEU A 392 11.35 15.73 24.36
C LEU A 392 11.80 17.13 24.79
N GLN A 393 11.99 17.39 26.08
CA GLN A 393 12.31 18.73 26.59
C GLN A 393 13.56 19.32 25.94
N GLU A 394 14.66 18.56 25.86
CA GLU A 394 15.94 19.04 25.30
C GLU A 394 15.78 19.45 23.83
N VAL A 395 15.17 18.59 23.00
CA VAL A 395 14.98 18.86 21.58
C VAL A 395 14.02 20.04 21.35
N LEU A 396 12.98 20.20 22.18
CA LEU A 396 12.03 21.31 22.07
C LEU A 396 12.62 22.66 22.51
N MET A 397 13.52 22.66 23.50
CA MET A 397 14.07 23.88 24.09
C MET A 397 15.32 24.39 23.37
N HIS A 398 16.13 23.50 22.79
CA HIS A 398 17.47 23.83 22.31
C HIS A 398 17.67 23.69 20.80
N SER A 399 16.65 23.26 20.06
CA SER A 399 16.73 23.16 18.59
C SER A 399 16.36 24.46 17.89
N ARG A 400 17.00 24.74 16.76
CA ARG A 400 16.58 25.82 15.86
C ARG A 400 15.37 25.36 15.03
N PRO A 401 14.28 26.15 14.96
CA PRO A 401 13.11 25.78 14.18
C PRO A 401 13.43 25.72 12.69
N THR A 402 13.20 24.55 12.11
CA THR A 402 13.19 24.29 10.66
C THR A 402 11.87 23.63 10.32
N GLU A 403 11.41 23.71 9.07
CA GLU A 403 10.15 23.08 8.64
C GLU A 403 10.08 21.60 9.03
N ARG A 404 11.13 20.83 8.73
CA ARG A 404 11.22 19.41 9.09
C ARG A 404 11.12 19.17 10.60
N LEU A 405 11.84 19.94 11.42
CA LEU A 405 11.78 19.82 12.87
C LEU A 405 10.38 20.15 13.40
N VAL A 406 9.81 21.25 12.89
CA VAL A 406 8.52 21.76 13.35
C VAL A 406 7.42 20.76 13.02
N ASN A 407 7.42 20.18 11.82
CA ASN A 407 6.49 19.12 11.43
C ASN A 407 6.60 17.91 12.37
N GLU A 408 7.82 17.42 12.62
CA GLU A 408 8.10 16.28 13.50
C GLU A 408 7.63 16.50 14.96
N LEU A 409 7.71 17.74 15.45
CA LEU A 409 7.40 18.11 16.83
C LEU A 409 6.03 18.75 17.02
N PHE A 410 5.26 19.01 15.96
CA PHE A 410 4.07 19.86 16.04
C PHE A 410 3.04 19.33 17.04
N LEU A 411 2.66 18.05 16.93
CA LEU A 411 1.71 17.43 17.85
C LEU A 411 2.24 17.39 19.29
N ALA A 412 3.54 17.13 19.47
CA ALA A 412 4.18 17.16 20.78
C ALA A 412 4.10 18.56 21.40
N ALA A 413 4.38 19.60 20.60
CA ALA A 413 4.30 20.99 21.02
C ALA A 413 2.86 21.40 21.37
N VAL A 414 1.85 20.95 20.61
CA VAL A 414 0.44 21.17 20.95
C VAL A 414 0.08 20.54 22.30
N ILE A 415 0.53 19.31 22.56
CA ILE A 415 0.28 18.60 23.83
C ILE A 415 1.01 19.29 24.99
N LEU A 416 2.29 19.65 24.79
CA LEU A 416 3.16 20.20 25.81
C LEU A 416 3.01 21.71 26.02
N ALA A 417 2.16 22.37 25.24
CA ALA A 417 1.78 23.77 25.46
C ALA A 417 1.08 24.01 26.81
N ASP A 418 0.50 22.95 27.39
CA ASP A 418 -0.12 22.94 28.72
C ASP A 418 0.79 22.34 29.81
N SER A 419 2.09 22.17 29.53
CA SER A 419 3.04 21.61 30.51
C SER A 419 3.09 22.44 31.80
N SER A 420 3.25 21.75 32.93
CA SER A 420 3.49 22.39 34.23
C SER A 420 4.82 23.17 34.27
N ASN A 421 5.78 22.78 33.41
CA ASN A 421 7.02 23.53 33.21
C ASN A 421 6.74 24.75 32.32
N LYS A 422 6.62 25.92 32.94
CA LYS A 422 6.30 27.18 32.25
C LYS A 422 7.25 27.54 31.11
N ALA A 423 8.54 27.21 31.24
CA ALA A 423 9.52 27.51 30.19
C ALA A 423 9.32 26.61 28.96
N LEU A 424 9.08 25.32 29.18
CA LEU A 424 8.76 24.37 28.12
C LEU A 424 7.43 24.72 27.45
N ALA A 425 6.38 24.97 28.24
CA ALA A 425 5.07 25.39 27.73
C ALA A 425 5.19 26.61 26.82
N ALA A 426 5.85 27.68 27.27
CA ALA A 426 6.05 28.88 26.46
C ALA A 426 6.85 28.60 25.17
N CYS A 427 7.81 27.69 25.21
CA CYS A 427 8.57 27.30 24.02
C CYS A 427 7.67 26.57 23.01
N CYS A 428 6.90 25.58 23.48
CA CYS A 428 5.95 24.83 22.68
C CYS A 428 4.88 25.73 22.04
N GLN A 429 4.34 26.68 22.80
CA GLN A 429 3.38 27.66 22.30
C GLN A 429 3.96 28.50 21.13
N ARG A 430 5.20 28.98 21.27
CA ARG A 430 5.89 29.70 20.17
C ARG A 430 6.10 28.83 18.95
N LEU A 431 6.44 27.55 19.14
CA LEU A 431 6.64 26.61 18.04
C LEU A 431 5.33 26.37 17.27
N VAL A 432 4.20 26.19 17.98
CA VAL A 432 2.88 26.03 17.37
C VAL A 432 2.46 27.27 16.57
N LEU A 433 2.71 28.47 17.13
CA LEU A 433 2.44 29.73 16.44
C LEU A 433 3.26 29.85 15.16
N LEU A 434 4.57 29.59 15.24
CA LEU A 434 5.46 29.61 14.08
C LEU A 434 5.03 28.60 13.01
N ALA A 435 4.70 27.37 13.42
CA ALA A 435 4.23 26.31 12.52
C ALA A 435 2.99 26.75 11.75
N THR A 436 2.08 27.44 12.43
CA THR A 436 0.84 27.94 11.84
C THR A 436 1.10 29.10 10.88
N GLU A 437 1.95 30.05 11.27
CA GLU A 437 2.28 31.23 10.45
C GLU A 437 3.02 30.87 9.17
N LYS A 438 3.86 29.83 9.23
CA LYS A 438 4.68 29.36 8.10
C LYS A 438 4.06 28.21 7.32
N ASP A 439 2.90 27.72 7.74
CA ASP A 439 2.25 26.53 7.19
C ASP A 439 3.11 25.25 7.25
N TRP A 440 3.86 25.09 8.36
CA TRP A 440 4.75 23.96 8.61
C TRP A 440 4.13 22.88 9.51
N SER A 441 2.83 22.94 9.78
CA SER A 441 2.18 22.04 10.74
C SER A 441 2.02 20.60 10.25
N GLY A 442 2.12 20.37 8.94
CA GLY A 442 1.83 19.06 8.32
C GLY A 442 0.33 18.74 8.20
N PHE A 443 -0.54 19.58 8.77
CA PHE A 443 -1.99 19.48 8.61
C PHE A 443 -2.47 20.50 7.59
N SER A 444 -3.39 20.09 6.70
CA SER A 444 -4.09 21.01 5.79
C SER A 444 -4.90 22.06 6.55
N ASN A 445 -5.36 21.72 7.75
CA ASN A 445 -5.99 22.65 8.68
C ASN A 445 -5.54 22.37 10.11
N THR A 446 -4.97 23.38 10.78
CA THR A 446 -4.55 23.28 12.20
C THR A 446 -5.67 22.87 13.16
N LYS A 447 -6.95 23.07 12.82
CA LYS A 447 -8.09 22.58 13.60
C LYS A 447 -8.17 21.06 13.63
N ASP A 448 -7.71 20.39 12.57
CA ASP A 448 -7.75 18.93 12.46
C ASP A 448 -6.80 18.28 13.46
N ALA A 449 -5.65 18.90 13.73
CA ALA A 449 -4.74 18.45 14.78
C ALA A 449 -5.43 18.43 16.16
N LEU A 450 -6.19 19.47 16.50
CA LEU A 450 -6.98 19.51 17.74
C LEU A 450 -8.03 18.41 17.75
N ARG A 451 -8.79 18.23 16.66
CA ARG A 451 -9.84 17.21 16.58
C ARG A 451 -9.29 15.80 16.68
N THR A 452 -8.16 15.52 16.05
CA THR A 452 -7.46 14.23 16.16
C THR A 452 -7.06 13.94 17.60
N LEU A 453 -6.47 14.91 18.31
CA LEU A 453 -6.11 14.75 19.72
C LEU A 453 -7.34 14.51 20.60
N GLU A 454 -8.40 15.30 20.43
CA GLU A 454 -9.65 15.17 21.21
C GLU A 454 -10.35 13.84 20.96
N PHE A 455 -10.32 13.38 19.72
CA PHE A 455 -10.84 12.08 19.33
C PHE A 455 -10.11 10.94 20.06
N GLN A 456 -8.80 11.09 20.27
CA GLN A 456 -7.95 10.17 21.05
C GLN A 456 -8.01 10.44 22.57
N GLY A 457 -8.96 11.25 23.05
CA GLY A 457 -9.13 11.57 24.47
C GLY A 457 -8.08 12.53 25.03
N ARG A 458 -7.33 13.25 24.18
CA ARG A 458 -6.37 14.29 24.56
C ARG A 458 -6.97 15.67 24.35
N ALA A 459 -7.11 16.47 25.41
CA ALA A 459 -7.74 17.78 25.35
C ALA A 459 -6.74 18.91 25.68
N PRO A 460 -5.91 19.35 24.72
CA PRO A 460 -4.99 20.47 24.93
C PRO A 460 -5.79 21.77 25.08
N THR A 461 -5.76 22.33 26.29
CA THR A 461 -6.58 23.47 26.71
C THR A 461 -6.09 24.76 26.06
N TRP A 462 -4.79 25.03 26.11
CA TRP A 462 -4.21 26.23 25.49
C TRP A 462 -4.50 26.27 23.98
N PHE A 463 -4.26 25.16 23.27
CA PHE A 463 -4.41 25.13 21.81
C PHE A 463 -5.86 25.33 21.37
N ARG A 464 -6.81 24.73 22.11
CA ARG A 464 -8.24 24.94 21.91
C ARG A 464 -8.61 26.41 22.10
N ASN A 465 -8.19 27.02 23.21
CA ASN A 465 -8.50 28.44 23.50
C ASN A 465 -7.92 29.37 22.43
N TRP A 466 -6.67 29.15 22.03
CA TRP A 466 -6.02 29.93 20.98
C TRP A 466 -6.75 29.82 19.63
N LEU A 467 -7.16 28.62 19.21
CA LEU A 467 -7.94 28.43 17.98
C LEU A 467 -9.31 29.10 18.04
N THR A 468 -9.96 29.09 19.21
CA THR A 468 -11.25 29.78 19.43
C THR A 468 -11.09 31.29 19.33
N GLU A 469 -10.11 31.87 20.03
CA GLU A 469 -9.83 33.32 19.96
C GLU A 469 -9.48 33.76 18.54
N ARG A 470 -8.64 32.99 17.83
CA ARG A 470 -8.27 33.26 16.45
C ARG A 470 -9.48 33.24 15.52
N SER A 471 -10.39 32.27 15.70
CA SER A 471 -11.61 32.16 14.91
C SER A 471 -12.56 33.35 15.17
N LEU A 472 -12.63 33.82 16.43
CA LEU A 472 -13.42 35.00 16.79
C LEU A 472 -12.84 36.27 16.15
N ARG A 473 -11.52 36.47 16.18
CA ARG A 473 -10.86 37.63 15.54
C ARG A 473 -11.08 37.67 14.03
N ALA A 474 -11.12 36.52 13.36
CA ALA A 474 -11.39 36.42 11.93
C ALA A 474 -12.85 36.75 11.55
N LEU A 475 -13.78 36.70 12.50
CA LEU A 475 -15.20 37.02 12.31
C LEU A 475 -15.54 38.49 12.61
N MET A 476 -14.60 39.25 13.19
CA MET A 476 -14.79 40.69 13.43
C MET A 476 -14.40 41.47 12.16
N PRO A 477 -15.23 42.43 11.68
CA PRO A 477 -14.87 43.27 10.56
C PRO A 477 -13.60 44.07 10.88
N PRO A 478 -12.76 44.41 9.88
CA PRO A 478 -11.60 45.25 10.12
C PRO A 478 -12.09 46.57 10.72
N ILE A 479 -11.65 46.86 11.94
CA ILE A 479 -11.83 48.17 12.53
C ILE A 479 -10.95 49.09 11.70
N HIS A 480 -11.57 49.84 10.78
CA HIS A 480 -10.96 51.01 10.20
C HIS A 480 -10.83 52.03 11.34
N GLU A 481 -9.62 52.17 11.86
CA GLU A 481 -9.26 53.33 12.68
C GLU A 481 -9.06 54.51 11.70
N ASP A 482 -9.98 55.48 11.77
CA ASP A 482 -9.84 56.82 11.18
C ASP A 482 -8.88 57.69 11.99
#